data_AF-A0A060I554-F1
#
_entry.id   AF-A0A060I554-F1
#
_cell.length_a   1.000
_cell.length_b   1.000
_cell.length_c   1.000
_cell.angle_alpha   90.00
_cell.angle_beta   90.00
_cell.angle_gamma   90.00
#
_symmetry.space_group_name_H-M   'P 1'
#
loop_
_entity.id
_entity.type
_entity.pdbx_description
1 polymer ?
#
loop_
_entity_poly.entity_id
_entity_poly.type
_entity_poly.pdbx_seq_one_letter_code
_entity_poly.pdbx_strand_id
1 'polypeptide(L)'
;MALSRPINSFKTPCELCPLRPLPNFREFSRDELEFVSRFKRGELAVDAGSTILVEGAHSAHLFTVLSGWGFRYKMLEDGRRQILNYIMPGDLIGLQGTIAGEMQHSIEALSPVSLCVFERDRLMTLYNKHPSLAFDITWIAAREERILDEHLLSIGRRTALERAAYLLAFLYERGRKLDLFNGRKFIPITQQHIADTLGLSIVHTNKTLKKLSERGLIRWQERGCEVLNGEELMAIAGWEGLGEGKRPFI
;
A
#
# COMPACT_ATOMS: atom_id res chain seq x y z
N MET A 1 31.66 25.88 -19.80
CA MET A 1 31.77 24.87 -18.72
C MET A 1 30.41 24.25 -18.50
N ALA A 2 30.15 23.09 -19.11
CA ALA A 2 28.93 22.34 -18.90
C ALA A 2 29.04 21.60 -17.56
N LEU A 3 28.19 21.95 -16.60
CA LEU A 3 28.07 21.22 -15.34
C LEU A 3 27.42 19.86 -15.66
N SER A 4 28.24 18.81 -15.73
CA SER A 4 27.81 17.42 -15.80
C SER A 4 27.01 17.10 -14.52
N ARG A 5 25.68 17.12 -14.62
CA ARG A 5 24.79 16.59 -13.57
C ARG A 5 25.12 15.11 -13.39
N PRO A 6 25.35 14.61 -12.16
CA PRO A 6 25.44 13.17 -11.96
C PRO A 6 24.08 12.57 -12.30
N ILE A 7 24.01 11.86 -13.42
CA ILE A 7 22.88 11.02 -13.76
C ILE A 7 22.99 9.84 -12.80
N ASN A 8 22.28 9.89 -11.69
CA ASN A 8 22.11 8.71 -10.86
C ASN A 8 21.44 7.63 -11.73
N SER A 9 22.19 6.60 -12.13
CA SER A 9 21.71 5.53 -13.00
C SER A 9 20.91 4.52 -12.17
N PHE A 10 19.71 4.93 -11.74
CA PHE A 10 18.75 4.00 -11.14
C PHE A 10 18.13 3.12 -12.23
N LYS A 11 17.69 1.91 -11.87
CA LYS A 11 16.96 1.03 -12.79
C LYS A 11 15.73 1.73 -13.37
N THR A 12 15.06 2.55 -12.57
CA THR A 12 13.93 3.39 -12.97
C THR A 12 14.21 4.86 -12.63
N PRO A 13 14.64 5.67 -13.60
CA PRO A 13 14.71 7.13 -13.44
C PRO A 13 13.34 7.70 -13.06
N CYS A 14 13.29 8.72 -12.19
CA CYS A 14 12.02 9.29 -11.74
C CYS A 14 11.22 9.94 -12.88
N GLU A 15 11.92 10.42 -13.92
CA GLU A 15 11.33 10.94 -15.15
C GLU A 15 10.52 9.86 -15.90
N LEU A 16 10.98 8.61 -15.82
CA LEU A 16 10.36 7.44 -16.46
C LEU A 16 9.58 6.57 -15.46
N CYS A 17 9.21 7.13 -14.30
CA CYS A 17 8.49 6.40 -13.28
C CYS A 17 7.12 5.92 -13.81
N PRO A 18 6.80 4.61 -13.74
CA PRO A 18 5.55 4.05 -14.27
C PRO A 18 4.30 4.53 -13.53
N LEU A 19 4.45 5.16 -12.36
CA LEU A 19 3.33 5.70 -11.60
C LEU A 19 2.87 7.06 -12.13
N ARG A 20 3.76 7.86 -12.73
CA ARG A 20 3.44 9.22 -13.21
C ARG A 20 2.33 9.28 -14.26
N PRO A 21 2.26 8.36 -15.24
CA PRO A 21 1.20 8.37 -16.24
C PRO A 21 -0.17 7.97 -15.69
N LEU A 22 -0.24 7.37 -14.49
CA LEU A 22 -1.51 6.89 -13.96
C LEU A 22 -2.39 8.08 -13.53
N PRO A 23 -3.68 8.10 -13.94
CA PRO A 23 -4.55 9.26 -13.75
C PRO A 23 -4.91 9.54 -12.30
N ASN A 24 -4.67 8.58 -11.39
CA ASN A 24 -4.92 8.69 -9.97
C ASN A 24 -3.83 9.50 -9.23
N PHE A 25 -2.67 9.73 -9.84
CA PHE A 25 -1.60 10.52 -9.22
C PHE A 25 -1.60 11.97 -9.71
N ARG A 26 -1.22 12.89 -8.83
CA ARG A 26 -0.95 14.28 -9.24
C ARG A 26 0.36 14.36 -10.02
N GLU A 27 0.47 15.36 -10.89
CA GLU A 27 1.72 15.65 -11.59
C GLU A 27 2.69 16.40 -10.68
N PHE A 28 3.98 16.13 -10.84
CA PHE A 28 5.05 16.92 -10.26
C PHE A 28 5.34 18.15 -11.12
N SER A 29 5.62 19.28 -10.47
CA SER A 29 6.30 20.39 -11.13
C SER A 29 7.72 19.97 -11.55
N ARG A 30 8.34 20.75 -12.45
CA ARG A 30 9.71 20.50 -12.88
C ARG A 30 10.69 20.50 -11.71
N ASP A 31 10.51 21.43 -10.77
CA ASP A 31 11.39 21.58 -9.61
C ASP A 31 11.20 20.46 -8.60
N GLU A 32 9.95 20.01 -8.41
CA GLU A 32 9.64 18.84 -7.59
C GLU A 32 10.28 17.57 -8.17
N LEU A 33 10.13 17.34 -9.48
CA LEU A 33 10.71 16.18 -10.14
C LEU A 33 12.24 16.18 -10.07
N GLU A 34 12.86 17.33 -10.29
CA GLU A 34 14.32 17.47 -10.17
C GLU A 34 14.77 17.19 -8.73
N PHE A 35 14.03 17.68 -7.73
CA PHE A 35 14.32 17.39 -6.32
C PHE A 35 14.16 15.90 -6.01
N VAL A 36 13.02 15.29 -6.34
CA VAL A 36 12.73 13.87 -6.07
C VAL A 36 13.76 12.96 -6.74
N SER A 37 14.18 13.28 -7.96
CA SER A 37 15.23 12.53 -8.68
C SER A 37 16.58 12.54 -7.96
N ARG A 38 16.92 13.67 -7.31
CA ARG A 38 18.13 13.81 -6.46
C ARG A 38 17.91 13.33 -5.02
N PHE A 39 16.67 13.17 -4.60
CA PHE A 39 16.27 12.69 -3.28
C PHE A 39 16.32 11.16 -3.24
N LYS A 40 15.89 10.50 -4.32
CA LYS A 40 16.04 9.06 -4.54
C LYS A 40 17.51 8.65 -4.45
N ARG A 41 17.77 7.53 -3.77
CA ARG A 41 19.10 6.97 -3.52
C ARG A 41 19.33 5.62 -4.14
N GLY A 42 18.26 4.90 -4.44
CA GLY A 42 18.37 3.60 -5.07
C GLY A 42 17.01 2.97 -5.26
N GLU A 43 17.07 1.69 -5.61
CA GLU A 43 15.91 0.80 -5.63
C GLU A 43 16.23 -0.47 -4.85
N LEU A 44 15.22 -1.00 -4.18
CA LEU A 44 15.30 -2.26 -3.47
C LEU A 44 14.28 -3.22 -4.06
N ALA A 45 14.74 -4.38 -4.52
CA ALA A 45 13.88 -5.49 -4.91
C ALA A 45 13.70 -6.44 -3.73
N VAL A 46 12.46 -6.87 -3.50
CA VAL A 46 12.07 -7.75 -2.39
C VAL A 46 11.21 -8.88 -2.95
N ASP A 47 11.59 -10.11 -2.65
CA ASP A 47 10.85 -11.29 -3.09
C ASP A 47 9.55 -11.48 -2.29
N ALA A 48 8.58 -12.17 -2.88
CA ALA A 48 7.34 -12.51 -2.18
C ALA A 48 7.62 -13.32 -0.90
N GLY A 49 6.92 -12.99 0.18
CA GLY A 49 7.12 -13.58 1.51
C GLY A 49 8.30 -13.00 2.30
N SER A 50 9.07 -12.08 1.71
CA SER A 50 10.20 -11.45 2.41
C SER A 50 9.75 -10.20 3.17
N THR A 51 10.38 -9.97 4.33
CA THR A 51 10.14 -8.79 5.16
C THR A 51 10.83 -7.55 4.58
N ILE A 52 10.07 -6.46 4.44
CA ILE A 52 10.54 -5.14 4.00
C ILE A 52 11.01 -4.31 5.21
N LEU A 53 10.24 -4.33 6.29
CA LEU A 53 10.53 -3.63 7.54
C LEU A 53 10.11 -4.49 8.73
N VAL A 54 10.85 -4.38 9.82
CA VAL A 54 10.60 -5.10 11.08
C VAL A 54 10.22 -4.08 12.16
N GLU A 55 9.20 -4.39 12.94
CA GLU A 55 8.82 -3.62 14.14
C GLU A 55 10.00 -3.52 15.14
N GLY A 56 10.20 -2.35 15.74
CA GLY A 56 11.35 -2.04 16.62
C GLY A 56 12.66 -1.74 15.88
N ALA A 57 12.73 -1.96 14.57
CA ALA A 57 13.94 -1.65 13.80
C ALA A 57 14.12 -0.13 13.61
N HIS A 58 15.37 0.32 13.74
CA HIS A 58 15.77 1.67 13.37
C HIS A 58 16.12 1.70 11.88
N SER A 59 15.15 2.05 11.03
CA SER A 59 15.40 2.23 9.59
C SER A 59 15.91 3.65 9.30
N ALA A 60 17.05 3.76 8.63
CA ALA A 60 17.55 5.03 8.09
C ALA A 60 16.83 5.46 6.79
N HIS A 61 15.93 4.63 6.27
CA HIS A 61 15.35 4.78 4.95
C HIS A 61 13.83 4.96 4.97
N LEU A 62 13.36 5.73 4.00
CA LEU A 62 11.97 5.80 3.58
C LEU A 62 11.85 5.11 2.23
N PHE A 63 10.67 4.56 1.95
CA PHE A 63 10.44 3.86 0.69
C PHE A 63 9.14 4.28 0.05
N THR A 64 9.14 4.38 -1.28
CA THR A 64 7.89 4.40 -2.05
C THR A 64 7.77 3.11 -2.83
N VAL A 65 6.61 2.47 -2.75
CA VAL A 65 6.35 1.26 -3.52
C VAL A 65 6.29 1.62 -5.00
N LEU A 66 7.14 1.01 -5.81
CA LEU A 66 7.17 1.20 -7.26
C LEU A 66 6.31 0.14 -7.97
N SER A 67 6.34 -1.10 -7.49
CA SER A 67 5.56 -2.22 -8.03
C SER A 67 5.31 -3.26 -6.96
N GLY A 68 4.27 -4.07 -7.15
CA GLY A 68 3.93 -5.20 -6.29
C GLY A 68 2.97 -4.85 -5.16
N TRP A 69 2.74 -5.85 -4.32
CA TRP A 69 1.81 -5.84 -3.20
C TRP A 69 2.54 -6.26 -1.92
N GLY A 70 2.14 -5.68 -0.81
CA GLY A 70 2.56 -6.09 0.53
C GLY A 70 1.51 -5.76 1.57
N PHE A 71 1.81 -6.06 2.82
CA PHE A 71 0.94 -5.75 3.95
C PHE A 71 1.72 -5.32 5.17
N ARG A 72 1.11 -4.41 5.92
CA ARG A 72 1.55 -3.93 7.23
C ARG A 72 0.90 -4.78 8.31
N TYR A 73 1.67 -5.26 9.28
CA TYR A 73 1.15 -6.06 10.37
C TYR A 73 1.86 -5.80 11.71
N LYS A 74 1.20 -6.22 12.78
CA LYS A 74 1.78 -6.39 14.12
C LYS A 74 1.55 -7.81 14.60
N MET A 75 2.36 -8.25 15.55
CA MET A 75 2.19 -9.53 16.22
C MET A 75 2.02 -9.33 17.72
N LEU A 76 1.20 -10.17 18.33
CA LEU A 76 1.15 -10.33 19.79
C LEU A 76 2.27 -11.29 20.24
N GLU A 77 2.59 -11.27 21.52
CA GLU A 77 3.59 -12.17 22.13
C GLU A 77 3.23 -13.65 21.95
N ASP A 78 1.94 -13.97 21.84
CA ASP A 78 1.44 -15.33 21.59
C ASP A 78 1.50 -15.75 20.10
N GLY A 79 2.08 -14.93 19.24
CA GLY A 79 2.27 -15.19 17.82
C GLY A 79 1.06 -14.87 16.95
N ARG A 80 -0.07 -14.41 17.51
CA ARG A 80 -1.20 -13.95 16.69
C ARG A 80 -0.84 -12.70 15.91
N ARG A 81 -1.12 -12.73 14.61
CA ARG A 81 -0.87 -11.62 13.68
C ARG A 81 -2.14 -10.84 13.41
N GLN A 82 -2.02 -9.52 13.42
CA GLN A 82 -3.05 -8.60 12.92
C GLN A 82 -2.48 -7.84 11.72
N ILE A 83 -3.11 -8.02 10.56
CA ILE A 83 -2.83 -7.18 9.38
C ILE A 83 -3.58 -5.86 9.56
N LEU A 84 -2.85 -4.75 9.46
CA LEU A 84 -3.34 -3.40 9.70
C LEU A 84 -3.74 -2.68 8.41
N ASN A 85 -2.96 -2.84 7.34
CA ASN A 85 -3.22 -2.23 6.04
C ASN A 85 -2.42 -2.99 4.95
N TYR A 86 -2.70 -2.69 3.69
CA TYR A 86 -2.01 -3.21 2.52
C TYR A 86 -1.26 -2.08 1.80
N ILE A 87 -0.04 -2.40 1.34
CA ILE A 87 0.80 -1.48 0.58
C ILE A 87 0.76 -1.84 -0.90
N MET A 88 0.65 -0.81 -1.75
CA MET A 88 0.58 -0.90 -3.20
C MET A 88 1.38 0.25 -3.82
N PRO A 89 1.60 0.28 -5.14
CA PRO A 89 2.43 1.31 -5.75
C PRO A 89 1.93 2.74 -5.46
N GLY A 90 2.89 3.61 -5.16
CA GLY A 90 2.68 5.00 -4.72
C GLY A 90 2.46 5.18 -3.23
N ASP A 91 2.41 4.11 -2.43
CA ASP A 91 2.38 4.24 -0.98
C ASP A 91 3.78 4.52 -0.40
N LEU A 92 3.82 5.42 0.59
CA LEU A 92 5.02 5.77 1.33
C LEU A 92 5.14 4.90 2.59
N ILE A 93 6.34 4.37 2.80
CA ILE A 93 6.69 3.43 3.87
C ILE A 93 7.81 4.03 4.73
N GLY A 94 7.71 3.81 6.04
CA GLY A 94 8.74 4.21 7.01
C GLY A 94 8.56 5.60 7.61
N LEU A 95 7.53 6.35 7.18
CA LEU A 95 7.30 7.73 7.64
C LEU A 95 7.20 7.83 9.17
N GLN A 96 6.50 6.88 9.82
CA GLN A 96 6.26 6.88 11.27
C GLN A 96 7.55 6.82 12.10
N GLY A 97 8.57 6.10 11.62
CA GLY A 97 9.85 6.05 12.33
C GLY A 97 10.62 7.35 12.28
N THR A 98 10.27 8.29 11.41
CA THR A 98 10.86 9.64 11.44
C THR A 98 10.52 10.37 12.73
N ILE A 99 9.35 10.08 13.32
CA ILE A 99 8.87 10.71 14.54
C ILE A 99 9.16 9.83 15.76
N ALA A 100 8.87 8.53 15.66
CA ALA A 100 8.97 7.59 16.77
C ALA A 100 10.41 7.08 17.05
N GLY A 101 11.38 7.37 16.17
CA GLY A 101 12.75 6.84 16.25
C GLY A 101 12.89 5.43 15.68
N GLU A 102 11.87 4.59 15.83
CA GLU A 102 11.80 3.19 15.38
C GLU A 102 10.52 2.86 14.59
N MET A 103 10.51 1.72 13.89
CA MET A 103 9.33 1.21 13.20
C MET A 103 8.28 0.67 14.18
N GLN A 104 7.03 1.10 14.05
CA GLN A 104 5.93 0.70 14.93
C GLN A 104 5.14 -0.54 14.45
N HIS A 105 5.57 -1.11 13.33
CA HIS A 105 4.94 -2.25 12.66
C HIS A 105 5.94 -2.90 11.71
N SER A 106 5.63 -4.14 11.31
CA SER A 106 6.36 -4.85 10.28
C SER A 106 5.65 -4.72 8.92
N ILE A 107 6.38 -4.95 7.84
CA ILE A 107 5.85 -5.00 6.48
C ILE A 107 6.44 -6.20 5.75
N GLU A 108 5.60 -6.97 5.08
CA GLU A 108 5.99 -8.14 4.28
C GLU A 108 5.42 -8.05 2.86
N ALA A 109 6.17 -8.57 1.89
CA ALA A 109 5.79 -8.58 0.49
C ALA A 109 4.84 -9.76 0.19
N LEU A 110 3.71 -9.50 -0.49
CA LEU A 110 2.76 -10.52 -0.98
C LEU A 110 3.12 -11.03 -2.38
N SER A 111 3.92 -10.27 -3.10
CA SER A 111 4.37 -10.53 -4.46
C SER A 111 5.79 -9.93 -4.58
N PRO A 112 6.53 -10.16 -5.67
CA PRO A 112 7.75 -9.41 -5.92
C PRO A 112 7.49 -7.90 -5.87
N VAL A 113 8.19 -7.20 -4.97
CA VAL A 113 8.04 -5.76 -4.73
C VAL A 113 9.31 -5.04 -5.17
N SER A 114 9.15 -3.89 -5.81
CA SER A 114 10.25 -2.95 -6.07
C SER A 114 9.96 -1.66 -5.32
N LEU A 115 10.96 -1.10 -4.65
CA LEU A 115 10.85 0.10 -3.83
C LEU A 115 11.83 1.17 -4.32
N CYS A 116 11.39 2.42 -4.40
CA CYS A 116 12.30 3.56 -4.41
C CYS A 116 12.84 3.77 -3.00
N VAL A 117 14.15 3.95 -2.85
CA VAL A 117 14.80 4.17 -1.54
C VAL A 117 15.16 5.64 -1.37
N PHE A 118 14.83 6.20 -0.22
CA PHE A 118 15.15 7.56 0.18
C PHE A 118 15.82 7.61 1.54
N GLU A 119 16.57 8.67 1.79
CA GLU A 119 17.26 8.95 3.05
C GLU A 119 16.32 9.70 4.01
N ARG A 120 16.06 9.11 5.19
CA ARG A 120 15.12 9.67 6.18
C ARG A 120 15.59 11.00 6.77
N ASP A 121 16.89 11.12 7.03
CA ASP A 121 17.52 12.35 7.55
C ASP A 121 17.37 13.55 6.61
N ARG A 122 17.25 13.29 5.31
CA ARG A 122 17.01 14.33 4.30
C ARG A 122 15.55 14.78 4.20
N LEU A 123 14.62 14.15 4.92
CA LEU A 123 13.21 14.54 4.91
C LEU A 123 13.01 15.99 5.38
N MET A 124 13.80 16.45 6.36
CA MET A 124 13.77 17.86 6.80
C MET A 124 14.16 18.84 5.69
N THR A 125 15.04 18.43 4.77
CA THR A 125 15.38 19.26 3.60
C THR A 125 14.18 19.41 2.67
N LEU A 126 13.39 18.34 2.50
CA LEU A 126 12.14 18.39 1.73
C LEU A 126 11.16 19.37 2.39
N TYR A 127 10.91 19.23 3.69
CA TYR A 127 10.01 20.12 4.43
C TYR A 127 10.40 21.60 4.31
N ASN A 128 11.69 21.91 4.37
CA ASN A 128 12.19 23.28 4.31
C ASN A 128 12.20 23.88 2.89
N LYS A 129 12.44 23.07 1.85
CA LYS A 129 12.69 23.57 0.49
C LYS A 129 11.52 23.38 -0.47
N HIS A 130 10.62 22.44 -0.20
CA HIS A 130 9.51 22.10 -1.09
C HIS A 130 8.19 21.97 -0.31
N PRO A 131 7.53 23.10 0.03
CA PRO A 131 6.30 23.09 0.82
C PRO A 131 5.15 22.30 0.20
N SER A 132 5.07 22.20 -1.13
CA SER A 132 4.07 21.36 -1.80
C SER A 132 4.30 19.86 -1.57
N LEU A 133 5.55 19.39 -1.65
CA LEU A 133 5.90 18.00 -1.31
C LEU A 133 5.74 17.73 0.20
N ALA A 134 5.97 18.74 1.05
CA ALA A 134 5.68 18.64 2.47
C ALA A 134 4.19 18.41 2.72
N PHE A 135 3.34 19.19 2.05
CA PHE A 135 1.89 19.02 2.11
C PHE A 135 1.46 17.66 1.57
N ASP A 136 2.09 17.15 0.52
CA ASP A 136 1.84 15.80 0.02
C ASP A 136 2.10 14.71 1.06
N ILE A 137 3.19 14.81 1.82
CA ILE A 137 3.47 13.85 2.90
C ILE A 137 2.37 13.91 3.96
N THR A 138 1.94 15.12 4.35
CA THR A 138 0.81 15.29 5.27
C THR A 138 -0.47 14.69 4.71
N TRP A 139 -0.75 14.88 3.43
CA TRP A 139 -1.90 14.30 2.75
C TRP A 139 -1.85 12.77 2.76
N ILE A 140 -0.68 12.18 2.48
CA ILE A 140 -0.47 10.73 2.51
C ILE A 140 -0.70 10.19 3.92
N ALA A 141 -0.19 10.86 4.96
CA ALA A 141 -0.40 10.47 6.34
C ALA A 141 -1.89 10.52 6.74
N ALA A 142 -2.59 11.61 6.42
CA ALA A 142 -4.02 11.76 6.71
C ALA A 142 -4.88 10.72 5.96
N ARG A 143 -4.49 10.37 4.73
CA ARG A 143 -5.12 9.28 4.00
C ARG A 143 -4.92 7.93 4.69
N GLU A 144 -3.72 7.63 5.16
CA GLU A 144 -3.44 6.39 5.88
C GLU A 144 -4.23 6.29 7.19
N GLU A 145 -4.36 7.40 7.93
CA GLU A 145 -5.24 7.50 9.10
C GLU A 145 -6.69 7.17 8.75
N ARG A 146 -7.24 7.79 7.71
CA ARG A 146 -8.63 7.52 7.28
C ARG A 146 -8.85 6.07 6.86
N ILE A 147 -7.87 5.44 6.22
CA ILE A 147 -7.95 4.01 5.89
C ILE A 147 -8.00 3.15 7.15
N LEU A 148 -7.21 3.50 8.17
CA LEU A 148 -7.25 2.81 9.46
C LEU A 148 -8.60 3.01 10.17
N ASP A 149 -9.20 4.20 10.10
CA ASP A 149 -10.55 4.45 10.64
C ASP A 149 -11.60 3.55 9.98
N GLU A 150 -11.56 3.42 8.65
CA GLU A 150 -12.47 2.55 7.91
C GLU A 150 -12.25 1.06 8.24
N HIS A 151 -11.00 0.64 8.43
CA HIS A 151 -10.69 -0.71 8.89
C HIS A 151 -11.21 -0.95 10.31
N LEU A 152 -11.03 0.00 11.22
CA LEU A 152 -11.53 -0.08 12.59
C LEU A 152 -13.07 -0.12 12.63
N LEU A 153 -13.75 0.73 11.85
CA LEU A 153 -15.21 0.72 11.70
C LEU A 153 -15.69 -0.64 11.18
N SER A 154 -15.01 -1.19 10.17
CA SER A 154 -15.31 -2.50 9.60
C SER A 154 -15.21 -3.60 10.68
N ILE A 155 -14.09 -3.65 11.40
CA ILE A 155 -13.87 -4.63 12.47
C ILE A 155 -14.82 -4.41 13.66
N GLY A 156 -15.21 -3.17 13.95
CA GLY A 156 -16.06 -2.84 15.09
C GLY A 156 -17.54 -3.12 14.83
N ARG A 157 -18.04 -2.85 13.61
CA ARG A 157 -19.50 -2.73 13.37
C ARG A 157 -20.04 -3.55 12.21
N ARG A 158 -19.23 -3.92 11.21
CA ARG A 158 -19.69 -4.76 10.10
C ARG A 158 -19.82 -6.22 10.51
N THR A 159 -20.77 -6.94 9.93
CA THR A 159 -20.87 -8.40 10.03
C THR A 159 -19.67 -9.08 9.36
N ALA A 160 -19.42 -10.37 9.64
CA ALA A 160 -18.29 -11.08 9.02
C ALA A 160 -18.35 -11.04 7.47
N LEU A 161 -19.55 -11.13 6.90
CA LEU A 161 -19.76 -11.06 5.45
C LEU A 161 -19.46 -9.66 4.90
N GLU A 162 -19.99 -8.62 5.53
CA GLU A 162 -19.71 -7.21 5.19
C GLU A 162 -18.23 -6.87 5.30
N ARG A 163 -17.53 -7.37 6.34
CA ARG A 163 -16.08 -7.18 6.52
C ARG A 163 -15.27 -7.78 5.38
N ALA A 164 -15.58 -9.01 5.00
CA ALA A 164 -14.90 -9.69 3.90
C ALA A 164 -15.19 -8.99 2.56
N ALA A 165 -16.44 -8.61 2.33
CA ALA A 165 -16.83 -7.85 1.14
C ALA A 165 -16.10 -6.50 1.08
N TYR A 166 -16.06 -5.76 2.19
CA TYR A 166 -15.35 -4.49 2.31
C TYR A 166 -13.86 -4.63 1.99
N LEU A 167 -13.17 -5.60 2.61
CA LEU A 167 -11.74 -5.79 2.37
C LEU A 167 -11.44 -6.09 0.89
N LEU A 168 -12.21 -6.99 0.29
CA LEU A 168 -12.01 -7.39 -1.10
C LEU A 168 -12.36 -6.25 -2.07
N ALA A 169 -13.44 -5.50 -1.81
CA ALA A 169 -13.77 -4.29 -2.56
C ALA A 169 -12.68 -3.23 -2.44
N PHE A 170 -12.15 -3.01 -1.22
CA PHE A 170 -11.09 -2.05 -0.94
C PHE A 170 -9.81 -2.37 -1.72
N LEU A 171 -9.36 -3.62 -1.65
CA LEU A 171 -8.16 -4.08 -2.37
C LEU A 171 -8.38 -4.05 -3.89
N TYR A 172 -9.57 -4.44 -4.35
CA TYR A 172 -9.94 -4.37 -5.75
C TYR A 172 -9.90 -2.95 -6.30
N GLU A 173 -10.56 -2.01 -5.63
CA GLU A 173 -10.61 -0.61 -6.09
C GLU A 173 -9.24 0.05 -6.10
N ARG A 174 -8.41 -0.23 -5.08
CA ARG A 174 -7.03 0.27 -5.05
C ARG A 174 -6.19 -0.34 -6.18
N GLY A 175 -6.26 -1.66 -6.39
CA GLY A 175 -5.54 -2.34 -7.46
C GLY A 175 -5.98 -1.90 -8.86
N ARG A 176 -7.29 -1.67 -9.05
CA ARG A 176 -7.87 -1.19 -10.31
C ARG A 176 -7.38 0.22 -10.65
N LYS A 177 -7.37 1.14 -9.67
CA LYS A 177 -6.89 2.51 -9.87
C LYS A 177 -5.40 2.60 -10.18
N LEU A 178 -4.64 1.58 -9.79
CA LEU A 178 -3.19 1.47 -10.00
C LEU A 178 -2.81 0.58 -11.19
N ASP A 179 -3.80 0.13 -11.98
CA ASP A 179 -3.61 -0.78 -13.12
C ASP A 179 -2.80 -2.04 -12.79
N LEU A 180 -3.00 -2.60 -11.59
CA LEU A 180 -2.24 -3.77 -11.13
C LEU A 180 -2.77 -5.11 -11.68
N PHE A 181 -3.83 -5.07 -12.48
CA PHE A 181 -4.51 -6.25 -12.99
C PHE A 181 -4.16 -6.46 -14.46
N ASN A 182 -3.34 -7.47 -14.76
CA ASN A 182 -3.00 -7.88 -16.13
C ASN A 182 -4.16 -8.66 -16.79
N GLY A 183 -5.33 -8.03 -16.93
CA GLY A 183 -6.55 -8.61 -17.51
C GLY A 183 -7.35 -9.55 -16.59
N ARG A 184 -6.77 -10.02 -15.49
CA ARG A 184 -7.48 -10.74 -14.42
C ARG A 184 -7.36 -9.96 -13.11
N LYS A 185 -8.51 -9.69 -12.48
CA LYS A 185 -8.70 -8.87 -11.27
C LYS A 185 -8.20 -9.59 -10.01
N PHE A 186 -6.92 -9.92 -10.00
CA PHE A 186 -6.31 -10.86 -9.08
C PHE A 186 -5.57 -10.18 -7.93
N ILE A 187 -5.93 -10.52 -6.71
CA ILE A 187 -5.35 -10.00 -5.48
C ILE A 187 -4.49 -11.11 -4.84
N PRO A 188 -3.17 -10.90 -4.64
CA PRO A 188 -2.27 -11.94 -4.14
C PRO A 188 -2.37 -12.11 -2.62
N ILE A 189 -3.53 -12.53 -2.12
CA ILE A 189 -3.81 -12.74 -0.70
C ILE A 189 -4.24 -14.18 -0.43
N THR A 190 -3.88 -14.71 0.73
CA THR A 190 -4.34 -16.02 1.21
C THR A 190 -5.61 -15.86 2.06
N GLN A 191 -6.33 -16.96 2.32
CA GLN A 191 -7.42 -16.94 3.30
C GLN A 191 -6.91 -16.62 4.70
N GLN A 192 -5.66 -16.98 5.02
CA GLN A 192 -5.02 -16.60 6.28
C GLN A 192 -4.78 -15.10 6.36
N HIS A 193 -4.36 -14.44 5.28
CA HIS A 193 -4.24 -12.96 5.25
C HIS A 193 -5.60 -12.30 5.49
N ILE A 194 -6.68 -12.85 4.92
CA ILE A 194 -8.02 -12.35 5.18
C ILE A 194 -8.39 -12.56 6.66
N ALA A 195 -8.15 -13.74 7.23
CA ALA A 195 -8.42 -14.02 8.64
C ALA A 195 -7.69 -13.04 9.57
N ASP A 196 -6.38 -12.86 9.33
CA ASP A 196 -5.50 -11.96 10.09
C ASP A 196 -5.87 -10.48 9.92
N THR A 197 -6.54 -10.11 8.82
CA THR A 197 -7.05 -8.74 8.61
C THR A 197 -8.37 -8.54 9.35
N LEU A 198 -9.29 -9.50 9.23
CA LEU A 198 -10.67 -9.33 9.72
C LEU A 198 -10.83 -9.64 11.21
N GLY A 199 -9.79 -10.18 11.86
CA GLY A 199 -9.83 -10.64 13.25
C GLY A 199 -10.76 -11.85 13.42
N LEU A 200 -10.85 -12.71 12.40
CA LEU A 200 -11.71 -13.89 12.39
C LEU A 200 -10.85 -15.16 12.45
N SER A 201 -11.41 -16.26 12.97
CA SER A 201 -10.75 -17.56 12.81
C SER A 201 -10.69 -17.96 11.34
N ILE A 202 -9.69 -18.76 10.96
CA ILE A 202 -9.57 -19.27 9.59
C ILE A 202 -10.80 -20.07 9.15
N VAL A 203 -11.41 -20.82 10.07
CA VAL A 203 -12.65 -21.58 9.82
C VAL A 203 -13.83 -20.66 9.52
N HIS A 204 -14.01 -19.60 10.31
CA HIS A 204 -15.07 -18.63 10.07
C HIS A 204 -14.82 -17.85 8.78
N THR A 205 -13.58 -17.45 8.52
CA THR A 205 -13.15 -16.79 7.28
C THR A 205 -13.51 -17.63 6.06
N ASN A 206 -13.15 -18.92 6.05
CA ASN A 206 -13.47 -19.82 4.94
C ASN A 206 -14.98 -19.97 4.71
N LYS A 207 -15.78 -20.09 5.77
CA LYS A 207 -17.25 -20.11 5.65
C LYS A 207 -17.80 -18.83 5.04
N THR A 208 -17.24 -17.68 5.42
CA THR A 208 -17.64 -16.37 4.90
C THR A 208 -17.25 -16.20 3.43
N LEU A 209 -16.02 -16.54 3.06
CA LEU A 209 -15.54 -16.48 1.68
C LEU A 209 -16.33 -17.43 0.77
N LYS A 210 -16.73 -18.60 1.28
CA LYS A 210 -17.60 -19.52 0.55
C LYS A 210 -18.93 -18.86 0.17
N LYS A 211 -19.56 -18.10 1.08
CA LYS A 211 -20.81 -17.36 0.79
C LYS A 211 -20.62 -16.32 -0.31
N LEU A 212 -19.49 -15.61 -0.34
CA LEU A 212 -19.19 -14.66 -1.42
C LEU A 212 -18.93 -15.37 -2.76
N SER A 213 -18.29 -16.54 -2.72
CA SER A 213 -18.03 -17.35 -3.91
C SER A 213 -19.30 -18.02 -4.46
N GLU A 214 -20.18 -18.53 -3.60
CA GLU A 214 -21.51 -19.08 -3.97
C GLU A 214 -22.41 -18.02 -4.61
N ARG A 215 -22.20 -16.74 -4.29
CA ARG A 215 -22.85 -15.58 -4.95
C ARG A 215 -22.18 -15.15 -6.26
N GLY A 216 -21.10 -15.81 -6.68
CA GLY A 216 -20.36 -15.48 -7.89
C GLY A 216 -19.58 -14.17 -7.82
N LEU A 217 -19.28 -13.66 -6.61
CA LEU A 217 -18.60 -12.36 -6.43
C LEU A 217 -17.08 -12.49 -6.49
N ILE A 218 -16.58 -13.65 -6.04
CA ILE A 218 -15.16 -13.98 -6.03
C ILE A 218 -14.92 -15.42 -6.47
N ARG A 219 -13.71 -15.65 -6.96
CA ARG A 219 -13.18 -16.99 -7.21
C ARG A 219 -11.81 -17.12 -6.59
N TRP A 220 -11.59 -18.19 -5.84
CA TRP A 220 -10.27 -18.50 -5.32
C TRP A 220 -9.47 -19.32 -6.33
N GLN A 221 -8.19 -18.98 -6.51
CA GLN A 221 -7.24 -19.76 -7.29
C GLN A 221 -5.96 -19.96 -6.46
N GLU A 222 -5.07 -20.87 -6.87
CA GLU A 222 -3.88 -21.26 -6.08
C GLU A 222 -3.01 -20.08 -5.63
N ARG A 223 -3.02 -18.96 -6.36
CA ARG A 223 -2.16 -17.80 -6.09
C ARG A 223 -2.85 -16.63 -5.37
N GLY A 224 -4.15 -16.74 -5.03
CA GLY A 224 -4.93 -15.60 -4.51
C GLY A 224 -6.41 -15.54 -4.92
N CYS A 225 -6.98 -14.34 -4.80
CA CYS A 225 -8.40 -14.06 -4.98
C CYS A 225 -8.68 -13.31 -6.29
N GLU A 226 -9.50 -13.87 -7.17
CA GLU A 226 -10.03 -13.19 -8.34
C GLU A 226 -11.38 -12.53 -7.98
N VAL A 227 -11.46 -11.22 -8.18
CA VAL A 227 -12.71 -10.46 -7.97
C VAL A 227 -13.53 -10.47 -9.25
N LEU A 228 -14.70 -11.10 -9.20
CA LEU A 228 -15.60 -11.23 -10.34
C LEU A 228 -16.55 -10.03 -10.44
N ASN A 229 -17.11 -9.60 -9.29
CA ASN A 229 -18.02 -8.46 -9.22
C ASN A 229 -17.64 -7.53 -8.04
N GLY A 230 -16.89 -6.47 -8.34
CA GLY A 230 -16.46 -5.48 -7.35
C GLY A 230 -17.58 -4.56 -6.86
N GLU A 231 -18.53 -4.22 -7.73
CA GLU A 231 -19.65 -3.33 -7.41
C GLU A 231 -20.58 -3.95 -6.37
N GLU A 232 -20.89 -5.25 -6.53
CA GLU A 232 -21.72 -5.96 -5.56
C GLU A 232 -20.99 -6.18 -4.22
N LEU A 233 -19.66 -6.33 -4.23
CA LEU A 233 -18.86 -6.34 -2.98
C LEU A 233 -18.96 -5.00 -2.25
N MET A 234 -18.91 -3.87 -2.99
CA MET A 234 -19.11 -2.53 -2.44
C MET A 234 -20.52 -2.35 -1.87
N ALA A 235 -21.55 -2.84 -2.57
CA ALA A 235 -22.94 -2.80 -2.12
C ALA A 235 -23.15 -3.59 -0.82
N ILE A 236 -22.64 -4.83 -0.75
CA ILE A 236 -22.70 -5.66 0.48
C ILE A 236 -21.96 -4.98 1.63
N ALA A 237 -20.82 -4.34 1.35
CA ALA A 237 -20.04 -3.65 2.36
C ALA A 237 -20.67 -2.34 2.86
N GLY A 238 -21.68 -1.81 2.15
CA GLY A 238 -22.16 -0.45 2.35
C GLY A 238 -21.03 0.57 2.22
N TRP A 239 -20.20 0.44 1.18
CA TRP A 239 -18.99 1.24 1.00
C TRP A 239 -18.91 1.83 -0.41
N GLU A 240 -18.75 3.14 -0.51
CA GLU A 240 -18.75 3.88 -1.78
C GLU A 240 -17.34 4.14 -2.34
N GLY A 241 -16.32 3.55 -1.71
CA GLY A 241 -14.93 3.82 -2.04
C GLY A 241 -14.33 4.92 -1.16
N LEU A 242 -13.05 5.18 -1.37
CA LEU A 242 -12.33 6.25 -0.68
C LEU A 242 -12.73 7.67 -1.19
N GLY A 243 -13.41 7.81 -2.33
CA GLY A 243 -13.81 9.15 -2.84
C GLY A 243 -12.64 10.09 -3.18
N GLU A 244 -11.45 9.55 -3.39
CA GLU A 244 -10.22 10.36 -3.59
C GLU A 244 -10.10 10.90 -5.02
N GLY A 245 -9.76 12.19 -5.14
CA GLY A 245 -9.23 12.79 -6.36
C GLY A 245 -7.80 12.33 -6.67
N LYS A 246 -7.05 13.14 -7.43
CA LYS A 246 -5.64 12.84 -7.70
C LYS A 246 -4.83 12.90 -6.41
N ARG A 247 -4.24 11.76 -6.02
CA ARG A 247 -3.41 11.67 -4.82
C ARG A 247 -1.95 11.99 -5.11
N PRO A 248 -1.20 12.54 -4.16
CA PRO A 248 0.25 12.59 -4.25
C PRO A 248 0.92 11.24 -3.97
N PHE A 249 2.17 11.18 -4.40
CA PHE A 249 3.19 10.19 -4.04
C PHE A 249 4.55 10.91 -4.05
N ILE A 250 5.60 10.27 -3.55
CA ILE A 250 6.97 10.79 -3.58
C ILE A 250 7.95 9.77 -4.14
#